data_AF-A0A7C5YPG9-F1
#
_entry.id   AF-A0A7C5YPG9-F1
#
_cell.length_a   1.000
_cell.length_b   1.000
_cell.length_c   1.000
_cell.angle_alpha   90.00
_cell.angle_beta   90.00
_cell.angle_gamma   90.00
#
_symmetry.space_group_name_H-M   'P 1'
#
loop_
_entity.id
_entity.type
_entity.pdbx_description
1 polymer ?
#
loop_
_entity_poly.entity_id
_entity_poly.type
_entity_poly.pdbx_seq_one_letter_code
_entity_poly.pdbx_strand_id
1 'polypeptide(L)'
;MDELFGEFTPQDKKTEAEFAPLAERIRPKTLEQFIGQEHLVGPGRLLRRLAEQKKLSSLILWGPPGSGKTSLAHVISRATRSEFVPFSAVLGGVAELRTV
;
A
#
# COMPACT_ATOMS: atom_id res chain seq x y z
N MET A 1 -8.28 -27.01 -26.77
CA MET A 1 -8.94 -26.31 -25.64
C MET A 1 -8.04 -26.28 -24.40
N ASP A 2 -6.83 -26.88 -24.46
CA ASP A 2 -5.82 -26.86 -23.39
C ASP A 2 -4.80 -25.71 -23.51
N GLU A 3 -4.95 -24.81 -24.49
CA GLU A 3 -4.11 -23.60 -24.64
C GLU A 3 -4.74 -22.34 -24.01
N LEU A 4 -5.87 -22.50 -23.30
CA LEU A 4 -6.64 -21.38 -22.73
C LEU A 4 -6.14 -20.95 -21.34
N PHE A 5 -5.26 -21.75 -20.72
CA PHE A 5 -4.61 -21.43 -19.46
C PHE A 5 -3.10 -21.58 -19.68
N GLY A 6 -2.47 -20.51 -20.14
CA GLY A 6 -1.02 -20.43 -20.27
C GLY A 6 -0.34 -20.74 -18.94
N GLU A 7 0.78 -21.47 -19.01
CA GLU A 7 1.62 -21.77 -17.86
C GLU A 7 2.04 -20.48 -17.15
N PHE A 8 1.69 -20.36 -15.87
CA PHE A 8 2.04 -19.21 -15.04
C PHE A 8 3.56 -19.21 -14.81
N THR A 9 4.27 -18.44 -15.62
CA THR A 9 5.73 -18.29 -15.48
C THR A 9 6.04 -17.07 -14.62
N PRO A 10 7.12 -17.07 -13.81
CA PRO A 10 7.44 -15.98 -12.86
C PRO A 10 7.68 -14.58 -13.46
N GLN A 11 7.48 -14.39 -14.77
CA GLN A 11 7.65 -13.13 -15.51
C GLN A 11 6.39 -12.23 -15.54
N ASP A 12 5.28 -12.64 -14.91
CA ASP A 12 3.95 -12.00 -15.01
C ASP A 12 3.70 -10.70 -14.19
N LYS A 13 4.73 -10.02 -13.69
CA LYS A 13 4.54 -8.75 -12.95
C LYS A 13 3.91 -7.63 -13.79
N LYS A 14 4.03 -7.68 -15.12
CA LYS A 14 3.38 -6.71 -16.03
C LYS A 14 1.89 -6.99 -16.19
N THR A 15 1.51 -8.27 -16.20
CA THR A 15 0.16 -8.76 -16.45
C THR A 15 -0.77 -8.44 -15.28
N GLU A 16 -0.30 -8.60 -14.03
CA GLU A 16 -1.08 -8.27 -12.83
C GLU A 16 -1.50 -6.80 -12.75
N ALA A 17 -0.63 -5.86 -13.16
CA ALA A 17 -0.93 -4.43 -13.10
C ALA A 17 -1.98 -4.00 -14.13
N GLU A 18 -2.07 -4.71 -15.25
CA GLU A 18 -3.03 -4.43 -16.33
C GLU A 18 -4.45 -4.88 -15.96
N PHE A 19 -4.57 -6.01 -15.26
CA PHE A 19 -5.84 -6.53 -14.75
C PHE A 19 -6.22 -6.03 -13.35
N ALA A 20 -5.33 -5.29 -12.68
CA ALA A 20 -5.60 -4.75 -11.35
C ALA A 20 -6.78 -3.74 -11.37
N PRO A 21 -7.61 -3.70 -10.31
CA PRO A 21 -8.67 -2.70 -10.18
C PRO A 21 -8.11 -1.28 -10.29
N LEU A 22 -8.91 -0.35 -10.85
CA LEU A 22 -8.49 1.03 -11.08
C LEU A 22 -7.94 1.68 -9.79
N ALA A 23 -8.58 1.43 -8.65
CA ALA A 23 -8.16 1.96 -7.35
C ALA A 23 -6.73 1.56 -6.96
N GLU A 24 -6.29 0.35 -7.33
CA GLU A 24 -4.92 -0.10 -7.10
C GLU A 24 -3.96 0.56 -8.09
N ARG A 25 -4.35 0.68 -9.35
CA ARG A 25 -3.54 1.28 -10.42
C ARG A 25 -3.27 2.77 -10.20
N ILE A 26 -4.24 3.52 -9.69
CA ILE A 26 -4.12 4.98 -9.44
C ILE A 26 -3.52 5.30 -8.07
N ARG A 27 -3.19 4.29 -7.26
CA ARG A 27 -2.65 4.52 -5.91
C ARG A 27 -1.36 5.35 -5.99
N PRO A 28 -1.23 6.42 -5.20
CA PRO A 28 -0.02 7.23 -5.20
C PRO A 28 1.23 6.41 -4.88
N LYS A 29 2.36 6.78 -5.48
CA LYS A 29 3.64 6.10 -5.30
C LYS A 29 4.58 6.85 -4.36
N THR A 30 4.37 8.15 -4.20
CA THR A 30 5.18 9.03 -3.34
C THR A 30 4.29 9.91 -2.47
N LEU A 31 4.86 10.53 -1.42
CA LEU A 31 4.12 11.42 -0.52
C LEU A 31 3.64 12.68 -1.23
N GLU A 32 4.35 13.13 -2.27
CA GLU A 32 4.00 14.31 -3.07
C GLU A 32 2.78 14.06 -3.96
N GLN A 33 2.53 12.80 -4.34
CA GLN A 33 1.36 12.39 -5.13
C GLN A 33 0.11 12.18 -4.26
N PHE A 34 0.24 12.26 -2.93
CA PHE A 34 -0.86 12.03 -2.01
C PHE A 34 -1.71 13.30 -1.85
N ILE A 35 -2.98 13.23 -2.23
CA ILE A 35 -3.86 14.40 -2.36
C ILE A 35 -4.76 14.56 -1.12
N GLY A 36 -4.95 15.79 -0.65
CA GLY A 36 -6.02 16.17 0.31
C GLY A 36 -5.68 15.98 1.79
N GLN A 37 -4.46 15.55 2.11
CA GLN A 37 -3.98 15.38 3.49
C GLN A 37 -2.69 16.18 3.74
N GLU A 38 -2.58 17.39 3.17
CA GLU A 38 -1.38 18.24 3.24
C GLU A 38 -1.02 18.63 4.68
N HIS A 39 -2.00 18.65 5.58
CA HIS A 39 -1.77 18.88 7.01
C HIS A 39 -1.04 17.71 7.70
N LEU A 40 -1.13 16.49 7.16
CA LEU A 40 -0.43 15.30 7.66
C LEU A 40 0.88 15.05 6.90
N VAL A 41 0.83 15.09 5.57
CA VAL A 41 1.93 14.66 4.69
C VAL A 41 2.56 15.80 3.89
N GLY A 42 2.13 17.04 4.10
CA GLY A 42 2.74 18.19 3.44
C GLY A 42 4.21 18.42 3.85
N PRO A 43 4.93 19.28 3.11
CA PRO A 43 6.30 19.66 3.45
C PRO A 43 6.45 20.07 4.92
N GLY A 44 7.48 19.56 5.61
CA GLY A 44 7.78 19.88 7.01
C GLY A 44 6.83 19.26 8.05
N ARG A 45 5.76 18.56 7.64
CA ARG A 45 4.85 17.89 8.58
C ARG A 45 5.52 16.69 9.24
N LEU A 46 5.04 16.35 10.45
CA LEU A 46 5.65 15.33 11.29
C LEU A 46 5.72 13.98 10.57
N LEU A 47 4.59 13.52 10.01
CA LEU A 47 4.51 12.21 9.36
C LEU A 47 5.43 12.12 8.14
N ARG A 48 5.49 13.19 7.32
CA ARG A 48 6.42 13.27 6.18
C ARG A 48 7.88 13.21 6.64
N ARG A 49 8.26 13.99 7.66
CA ARG A 49 9.62 13.97 8.21
C ARG A 49 9.99 12.60 8.76
N LEU A 50 9.10 11.93 9.48
CA LEU A 50 9.35 10.59 10.02
C LEU A 50 9.51 9.54 8.91
N ALA A 51 8.71 9.65 7.84
CA ALA A 51 8.78 8.74 6.69
C ALA A 51 10.09 8.93 5.91
N GLU A 52 10.47 10.17 5.62
CA GLU A 52 11.73 10.50 4.93
C GLU A 52 12.96 10.12 5.75
N GLN A 53 12.90 10.27 7.07
CA GLN A 53 13.99 9.87 7.98
C GLN A 53 14.02 8.37 8.29
N LYS A 54 13.04 7.58 7.82
CA LYS A 54 12.88 6.15 8.13
C LYS A 54 12.79 5.87 9.64
N LYS A 55 12.16 6.78 10.39
CA LYS A 55 11.99 6.69 11.86
C LYS A 55 10.54 6.43 12.26
N LEU A 56 9.74 5.89 11.35
CA LEU A 56 8.35 5.58 11.63
C LEU A 56 8.25 4.35 12.53
N SER A 57 7.64 4.54 13.69
CA SER A 57 7.24 3.48 14.63
C SER A 57 5.84 2.96 14.29
N SER A 58 5.20 2.28 15.25
CA SER A 58 3.80 1.87 15.17
C SER A 58 2.87 3.07 14.92
N LEU A 59 1.94 2.90 13.99
CA LEU A 59 0.99 3.93 13.57
C LEU A 59 -0.42 3.34 13.43
N ILE A 60 -1.43 4.08 13.86
CA ILE A 60 -2.84 3.79 13.58
C ILE A 60 -3.37 4.89 12.66
N LEU A 61 -3.82 4.50 11.47
CA LEU A 61 -4.45 5.40 10.50
C LEU A 61 -5.97 5.31 10.65
N TRP A 62 -6.62 6.40 11.09
CA TRP A 62 -8.06 6.46 11.31
C TRP A 62 -8.73 7.48 10.40
N GLY A 63 -9.95 7.18 9.95
CA GLY A 63 -10.73 8.06 9.07
C GLY A 63 -11.83 7.33 8.30
N PRO A 64 -12.74 8.06 7.63
CA PRO A 64 -13.86 7.50 6.89
C PRO A 64 -13.42 6.61 5.71
N PRO A 65 -14.30 5.73 5.18
CA PRO A 65 -13.97 4.94 3.99
C PRO A 65 -13.55 5.84 2.83
N GLY A 66 -12.55 5.43 2.04
CA GLY A 66 -12.03 6.23 0.93
C GLY A 66 -11.05 7.35 1.32
N SER A 67 -10.80 7.61 2.61
CA SER A 67 -9.86 8.66 3.07
C SER A 67 -8.37 8.39 2.76
N GLY A 68 -8.05 7.30 2.05
CA GLY A 68 -6.68 6.98 1.64
C GLY A 68 -5.80 6.29 2.68
N LYS A 69 -6.34 5.72 3.76
CA LYS A 69 -5.56 5.02 4.81
C LYS A 69 -4.61 3.95 4.25
N THR A 70 -5.16 3.01 3.49
CA THR A 70 -4.37 1.92 2.87
C THR A 70 -3.34 2.46 1.88
N SER A 71 -3.74 3.46 1.08
CA SER A 71 -2.83 4.13 0.15
C SER A 71 -1.70 4.86 0.86
N LEU A 72 -1.97 5.49 2.00
CA LEU A 72 -0.98 6.20 2.80
C LEU A 72 0.02 5.23 3.43
N ALA A 73 -0.46 4.12 4.00
CA ALA A 73 0.41 3.06 4.52
C ALA A 73 1.35 2.51 3.42
N HIS A 74 0.83 2.32 2.21
CA HIS A 74 1.61 1.87 1.06
C HIS A 74 2.64 2.91 0.59
N VAL A 75 2.29 4.20 0.61
CA VAL A 75 3.25 5.27 0.25
C VAL A 75 4.34 5.36 1.31
N ILE A 76 3.98 5.24 2.59
CA ILE A 76 4.93 5.25 3.70
C ILE A 76 5.91 4.09 3.59
N SER A 77 5.45 2.85 3.33
CA SER A 77 6.35 1.71 3.18
C SER A 77 7.35 1.89 2.04
N ARG A 78 6.92 2.50 0.92
CA ARG A 78 7.80 2.87 -0.19
C ARG A 78 8.84 3.93 0.23
N ALA A 79 8.41 4.97 0.94
CA ALA A 79 9.30 6.03 1.42
C ALA A 79 10.35 5.50 2.41
N THR A 80 9.95 4.58 3.31
CA THR A 80 10.85 3.97 4.29
C THR A 80 11.68 2.81 3.71
N ARG A 81 11.31 2.30 2.52
CA ARG A 81 11.82 1.05 1.93
C ARG A 81 11.58 -0.17 2.82
N SER A 82 10.40 -0.21 3.45
CA SER A 82 9.95 -1.32 4.27
C SER A 82 9.13 -2.30 3.45
N GLU A 83 9.09 -3.55 3.90
CA GLU A 83 8.14 -4.53 3.39
C GLU A 83 6.71 -4.09 3.72
N PHE A 84 5.78 -4.34 2.78
CA PHE A 84 4.36 -4.04 2.96
C PHE A 84 3.57 -5.34 2.90
N VAL A 85 3.04 -5.76 4.05
CA VAL A 85 2.23 -6.97 4.18
C VAL A 85 0.78 -6.55 4.50
N PRO A 86 -0.14 -6.61 3.53
CA PRO A 86 -1.54 -6.28 3.78
C PRO A 86 -2.23 -7.42 4.53
N PHE A 87 -2.89 -7.09 5.64
CA PHE A 87 -3.74 -8.02 6.38
C PHE A 87 -5.12 -7.41 6.62
N SER A 88 -6.18 -8.21 6.43
CA SER A 88 -7.56 -7.81 6.69
C SER A 88 -8.14 -8.65 7.81
N ALA A 89 -8.44 -8.01 8.94
CA ALA A 89 -9.08 -8.68 10.09
C ALA A 89 -10.52 -9.13 9.83
N VAL A 90 -11.11 -8.73 8.69
CA VAL A 90 -12.46 -9.17 8.28
C VAL A 90 -12.40 -10.45 7.46
N LEU A 91 -11.39 -10.58 6.60
CA LEU A 91 -11.25 -11.72 5.68
C LEU A 91 -10.39 -12.83 6.27
N GLY A 92 -9.51 -12.52 7.23
CA GLY A 92 -8.58 -13.46 7.81
C GLY A 92 -8.68 -13.59 9.33
N GLY A 93 -8.30 -14.76 9.83
CA GLY A 93 -8.27 -15.13 11.23
C GLY A 93 -6.87 -15.12 11.85
N VAL A 94 -6.79 -15.53 13.12
CA VAL A 94 -5.54 -15.57 13.91
C VAL A 94 -4.51 -16.53 13.31
N ALA A 95 -4.96 -17.60 12.63
CA ALA A 95 -4.06 -18.56 12.00
C ALA A 95 -3.26 -17.92 10.86
N GLU A 96 -3.92 -17.18 9.95
CA GLU A 96 -3.26 -16.47 8.85
C GLU A 96 -2.39 -15.31 9.34
N LEU A 97 -2.79 -14.65 10.44
CA LEU A 97 -1.97 -13.60 11.06
C LEU A 97 -0.63 -14.14 11.61
N ARG A 98 -0.54 -15.43 11.95
CA ARG A 98 0.71 -16.04 12.43
C ARG A 98 1.65 -16.47 11.32
N THR A 99 1.17 -16.55 10.09
CA THR A 99 1.97 -16.96 8.92
C THR A 99 2.55 -15.79 8.14
N VAL A 100 2.11 -14.57 8.45
CA VAL A 100 2.64 -13.31 7.89
C VAL A 100 3.85 -12.79 8.64
#